data_AF-E1ZE55-F1
#
_entry.id   AF-E1ZE55-F1
#
_cell.length_a   1.000
_cell.length_b   1.000
_cell.length_c   1.000
_cell.angle_alpha   90.00
_cell.angle_beta   90.00
_cell.angle_gamma   90.00
#
_symmetry.space_group_name_H-M   'P 1'
#
loop_
_entity.id
_entity.type
_entity.pdbx_description
1 polymer ?
#
loop_
_entity_poly.entity_id
_entity_poly.type
_entity_poly.pdbx_seq_one_letter_code
_entity_poly.pdbx_strand_id
1 'polypeptide(L)'
;MNGHLAHHHPSRATGVYVGVSQLEYARISLESGGGALNTYYATGAHLSVASGRLSFTFGFKGPAMTVDTACSSSLVTTHLAAKGLERGECEAAASVGVNLTLVHSWTRACLRAGMLSEVGRCKTLDASADGYVRAEGVGAIMLALVHPADQPAARQALAAADDGNKALAWQSLVLLAGSSVNQDGRSSSLTAPNGPSQQEAVNATLRDGDLSAWQVSHLQMHGTGRSGTSSLQIQSILGDGEFIAASAPHLTV
;
A
#
# COMPACT_ATOMS: atom_id res chain seq x y z
N MET A 1 -5.28 17.40 39.10
CA MET A 1 -4.51 17.37 37.84
C MET A 1 -5.13 16.29 36.97
N ASN A 2 -6.05 16.70 36.10
CA ASN A 2 -6.93 15.80 35.34
C ASN A 2 -6.21 15.31 34.08
N GLY A 3 -5.72 14.07 34.10
CA GLY A 3 -5.28 13.36 32.91
C GLY A 3 -6.48 12.78 32.18
N HIS A 4 -7.06 13.52 31.24
CA HIS A 4 -7.99 12.97 30.26
C HIS A 4 -7.19 12.29 29.15
N LEU A 5 -7.02 10.97 29.27
CA LEU A 5 -6.80 10.12 28.10
C LEU A 5 -8.13 10.11 27.32
N ALA A 6 -8.27 11.04 26.39
CA ALA A 6 -9.42 11.11 25.51
C ALA A 6 -9.49 9.81 24.71
N HIS A 7 -10.60 9.08 24.84
CA HIS A 7 -10.99 8.07 23.87
C HIS A 7 -11.18 8.76 22.52
N HIS A 8 -10.13 8.83 21.70
CA HIS A 8 -10.18 9.44 20.38
C HIS A 8 -11.04 8.58 19.47
N HIS A 9 -12.34 8.89 19.38
CA HIS A 9 -13.06 8.64 18.15
C HIS A 9 -12.34 9.37 17.01
N PRO A 10 -12.22 8.79 15.80
CA PRO A 10 -11.63 9.50 14.67
C PRO A 10 -12.32 10.84 14.53
N SER A 11 -11.55 11.93 14.52
CA SER A 11 -12.12 13.26 14.52
C SER A 11 -12.87 13.50 13.21
N ARG A 12 -13.76 14.50 13.19
CA ARG A 12 -14.39 14.94 11.93
C ARG A 12 -13.35 15.31 10.86
N ALA A 13 -12.11 15.62 11.24
CA ALA A 13 -11.02 15.90 10.33
C ALA A 13 -10.26 14.64 9.85
N THR A 14 -10.89 13.46 9.84
CA THR A 14 -10.28 12.24 9.30
C THR A 14 -10.25 12.29 7.76
N GLY A 15 -9.10 12.03 7.15
CA GLY A 15 -8.96 11.82 5.70
C GLY A 15 -9.20 10.37 5.28
N VAL A 16 -9.58 10.13 4.03
CA VAL A 16 -9.83 8.82 3.43
C VAL A 16 -9.12 8.70 2.09
N TYR A 17 -8.21 7.76 1.99
CA TYR A 17 -7.36 7.51 0.82
C TYR A 17 -7.56 6.06 0.37
N VAL A 18 -8.16 5.84 -0.79
CA VAL A 18 -8.52 4.50 -1.29
C VAL A 18 -7.73 4.17 -2.56
N GLY A 19 -6.97 3.09 -2.52
CA GLY A 19 -6.20 2.55 -3.62
C GLY A 19 -7.02 1.49 -4.35
N VAL A 20 -7.37 1.75 -5.60
CA VAL A 20 -8.18 0.84 -6.42
C VAL A 20 -7.96 1.15 -7.89
N SER A 21 -7.71 0.10 -8.69
CA SER A 21 -7.30 0.24 -10.09
C SER A 21 -8.32 -0.25 -11.10
N GLN A 22 -9.42 -0.88 -10.67
CA GLN A 22 -10.36 -1.51 -11.60
C GLN A 22 -11.82 -1.16 -11.34
N LEU A 23 -12.56 -0.98 -12.43
CA LEU A 23 -14.00 -0.71 -12.47
C LEU A 23 -14.77 -1.91 -13.04
N GLU A 24 -14.39 -3.12 -12.66
CA GLU A 24 -14.97 -4.33 -13.25
C GLU A 24 -16.47 -4.47 -12.94
N TYR A 25 -16.91 -4.05 -11.74
CA TYR A 25 -18.32 -4.10 -11.37
C TYR A 25 -19.18 -3.16 -12.22
N ALA A 26 -18.69 -1.94 -12.48
CA ALA A 26 -19.36 -0.95 -13.33
C ALA A 26 -19.68 -1.51 -14.72
N ARG A 27 -18.75 -2.31 -15.26
CA ARG A 27 -18.89 -3.00 -16.54
C ARG A 27 -19.94 -4.11 -16.46
N ILE A 28 -19.86 -4.98 -15.45
CA ILE A 28 -20.83 -6.07 -15.25
C ILE A 28 -22.25 -5.51 -15.14
N SER A 29 -22.44 -4.43 -14.38
CA SER A 29 -23.75 -3.79 -14.19
C SER A 29 -24.35 -3.29 -15.51
N LEU A 30 -23.55 -2.80 -16.44
CA LEU A 30 -24.01 -2.41 -17.78
C LEU A 30 -24.32 -3.62 -18.67
N GLU A 31 -23.44 -4.62 -18.67
CA GLU A 31 -23.55 -5.79 -19.55
C GLU A 31 -24.71 -6.73 -19.14
N SER A 32 -25.06 -6.79 -17.86
CA SER A 32 -26.08 -7.73 -17.34
C SER A 32 -27.53 -7.29 -17.60
N GLY A 33 -27.76 -6.10 -18.19
CA GLY A 33 -29.10 -5.59 -18.53
C GLY A 33 -30.03 -5.29 -17.33
N GLY A 34 -29.61 -5.62 -16.10
CA GLY A 34 -30.45 -5.54 -14.88
C GLY A 34 -30.48 -4.18 -14.20
N GLY A 35 -29.72 -3.19 -14.66
CA GLY A 35 -29.74 -1.83 -14.14
C GLY A 35 -30.12 -0.85 -15.24
N ALA A 36 -31.38 -0.42 -15.29
CA ALA A 36 -31.70 0.85 -15.95
C ALA A 36 -30.75 1.91 -15.39
N LEU A 37 -30.06 2.66 -16.25
CA LEU A 37 -29.17 3.76 -15.84
C LEU A 37 -29.93 4.63 -14.83
N ASN A 38 -29.55 4.51 -13.56
CA ASN A 38 -30.25 5.13 -12.44
C ASN A 38 -29.21 5.74 -11.48
N THR A 39 -29.72 6.42 -10.46
CA THR A 39 -28.90 7.13 -9.47
C THR A 39 -27.97 6.20 -8.68
N TYR A 40 -28.34 4.93 -8.50
CA TYR A 40 -27.50 3.93 -7.86
C TYR A 40 -26.34 3.48 -8.74
N TYR A 41 -26.55 3.39 -10.06
CA TYR A 41 -25.44 3.13 -10.98
C TYR A 41 -24.39 4.25 -10.90
N ALA A 42 -24.82 5.51 -10.98
CA ALA A 42 -23.92 6.67 -10.94
C ALA A 42 -23.05 6.71 -9.67
N THR A 43 -23.58 6.24 -8.54
CA THR A 43 -22.85 6.24 -7.26
C THR A 43 -22.24 4.88 -6.89
N GLY A 44 -22.66 3.78 -7.49
CA GLY A 44 -22.16 2.43 -7.20
C GLY A 44 -20.96 2.02 -8.05
N ALA A 45 -20.72 2.73 -9.16
CA ALA A 45 -19.81 2.30 -10.21
C ALA A 45 -18.59 3.21 -10.43
N HIS A 46 -18.46 4.33 -9.71
CA HIS A 46 -17.39 5.31 -9.93
C HIS A 46 -16.32 5.25 -8.84
N LEU A 47 -15.03 5.28 -9.22
CA LEU A 47 -13.91 5.13 -8.28
C LEU A 47 -13.93 6.19 -7.18
N SER A 48 -14.18 7.47 -7.52
CA SER A 48 -14.24 8.55 -6.52
C SER A 48 -15.31 8.35 -5.43
N VAL A 49 -16.34 7.53 -5.70
CA VAL A 49 -17.35 7.23 -4.70
C VAL A 49 -16.84 6.22 -3.68
N ALA A 50 -15.76 5.48 -3.93
CA ALA A 50 -15.16 4.59 -2.94
C ALA A 50 -14.69 5.37 -1.70
N SER A 51 -13.87 6.42 -1.87
CA SER A 51 -13.44 7.27 -0.75
C SER A 51 -14.57 8.16 -0.23
N GLY A 52 -15.39 8.70 -1.13
CA GLY A 52 -16.53 9.55 -0.79
C GLY A 52 -17.59 8.84 0.05
N ARG A 53 -17.88 7.57 -0.26
CA ARG A 53 -18.86 6.75 0.48
C ARG A 53 -18.37 6.41 1.87
N LEU A 54 -17.09 6.06 2.04
CA LEU A 54 -16.50 5.90 3.38
C LEU A 54 -16.61 7.20 4.18
N SER A 55 -16.27 8.34 3.56
CA SER A 55 -16.35 9.65 4.21
C SER A 55 -17.79 9.99 4.62
N PHE A 56 -18.75 9.77 3.72
CA PHE A 56 -20.17 9.98 3.99
C PHE A 56 -20.68 9.07 5.11
N THR A 57 -20.39 7.76 5.03
CA THR A 57 -20.88 6.76 5.98
C THR A 57 -20.35 7.00 7.39
N PHE A 58 -19.08 7.38 7.54
CA PHE A 58 -18.46 7.62 8.84
C PHE A 58 -18.48 9.10 9.28
N GLY A 59 -19.01 10.00 8.46
CA GLY A 59 -19.06 11.44 8.76
C GLY A 59 -17.69 12.13 8.77
N PHE A 60 -16.71 11.58 8.05
CA PHE A 60 -15.37 12.14 7.90
C PHE A 60 -15.39 13.34 6.94
N LYS A 61 -14.58 14.35 7.24
CA LYS A 61 -14.53 15.63 6.52
C LYS A 61 -13.11 16.06 6.12
N GLY A 62 -12.11 15.21 6.33
CA GLY A 62 -10.77 15.42 5.76
C GLY A 62 -10.73 15.09 4.26
N PRO A 63 -9.54 15.08 3.64
CA PRO A 63 -9.37 14.76 2.23
C PRO A 63 -9.98 13.40 1.88
N ALA A 64 -10.73 13.29 0.77
CA ALA A 64 -11.31 12.04 0.31
C ALA A 64 -10.84 11.76 -1.12
N MET A 65 -9.90 10.82 -1.28
CA MET A 65 -9.23 10.57 -2.55
C MET A 65 -9.23 9.10 -2.92
N THR A 66 -9.40 8.84 -4.22
CA THR A 66 -9.25 7.51 -4.80
C THR A 66 -8.10 7.55 -5.80
N VAL A 67 -7.15 6.64 -5.65
CA VAL A 67 -5.87 6.65 -6.36
C VAL A 67 -5.69 5.33 -7.10
N ASP A 68 -5.26 5.45 -8.35
CA ASP A 68 -4.87 4.33 -9.19
C ASP A 68 -3.42 4.52 -9.65
N THR A 69 -2.52 3.75 -9.05
CA THR A 69 -1.13 3.56 -9.49
C THR A 69 -0.85 2.06 -9.69
N ALA A 70 -1.86 1.33 -10.18
CA ALA A 70 -1.85 -0.12 -10.36
C ALA A 70 -1.46 -0.85 -9.05
N CYS A 71 -0.48 -1.75 -9.11
CA CYS A 71 -0.05 -2.61 -8.00
C CYS A 71 0.42 -1.83 -6.76
N SER A 72 0.80 -0.56 -6.90
CA SER A 72 1.33 0.27 -5.81
C SER A 72 0.26 1.10 -5.09
N SER A 73 -0.99 1.07 -5.56
CA SER A 73 -2.04 2.02 -5.13
C SER A 73 -2.21 2.12 -3.62
N SER A 74 -2.18 1.01 -2.89
CA SER A 74 -2.33 0.98 -1.43
C SER A 74 -1.14 1.59 -0.67
N LEU A 75 0.09 1.46 -1.20
CA LEU A 75 1.27 2.09 -0.63
C LEU A 75 1.29 3.59 -0.95
N VAL A 76 0.88 3.98 -2.15
CA VAL A 76 0.75 5.39 -2.53
C VAL A 76 -0.31 6.10 -1.68
N THR A 77 -1.45 5.46 -1.41
CA THR A 77 -2.47 6.05 -0.51
C THR A 77 -1.96 6.17 0.91
N THR A 78 -1.14 5.24 1.37
CA THR A 78 -0.49 5.31 2.68
C THR A 78 0.50 6.47 2.75
N HIS A 79 1.31 6.66 1.70
CA HIS A 79 2.20 7.81 1.58
C HIS A 79 1.42 9.14 1.58
N LEU A 80 0.37 9.26 0.77
CA LEU A 80 -0.46 10.46 0.71
C LEU A 80 -1.16 10.76 2.03
N ALA A 81 -1.67 9.72 2.71
CA ALA A 81 -2.27 9.84 4.04
C ALA A 81 -1.25 10.34 5.07
N ALA A 82 -0.03 9.79 5.07
CA ALA A 82 1.05 10.25 5.94
C ALA A 82 1.42 11.72 5.67
N LYS A 83 1.56 12.12 4.41
CA LYS A 83 1.86 13.52 4.05
C LYS A 83 0.70 14.47 4.36
N GLY A 84 -0.55 14.04 4.22
CA GLY A 84 -1.73 14.82 4.64
C GLY A 84 -1.76 15.05 6.16
N LEU A 85 -1.36 14.04 6.94
CA LEU A 85 -1.20 14.16 8.39
C LEU A 85 -0.07 15.13 8.75
N GLU A 86 1.13 14.94 8.19
CA GLU A 86 2.31 15.80 8.42
C GLU A 86 2.03 17.28 8.11
N ARG A 87 1.21 17.55 7.08
CA ARG A 87 0.81 18.91 6.66
C ARG A 87 -0.36 19.48 7.46
N GLY A 88 -0.98 18.70 8.34
CA GLY A 88 -2.16 19.11 9.10
C GLY A 88 -3.44 19.24 8.26
N GLU A 89 -3.50 18.58 7.09
CA GLU A 89 -4.71 18.51 6.26
C GLU A 89 -5.79 17.62 6.90
N CYS A 90 -5.36 16.71 7.78
CA CYS A 90 -6.22 15.83 8.58
C CYS A 90 -5.55 15.50 9.93
N GLU A 91 -6.34 15.09 10.92
CA GLU A 91 -5.85 14.70 12.24
C GLU A 91 -5.71 13.17 12.39
N ALA A 92 -6.42 12.44 11.54
CA ALA A 92 -6.33 11.00 11.35
C ALA A 92 -6.54 10.71 9.86
N ALA A 93 -6.06 9.57 9.37
CA ALA A 93 -6.27 9.17 7.99
C ALA A 93 -6.52 7.67 7.86
N ALA A 94 -7.53 7.29 7.08
CA ALA A 94 -7.73 5.92 6.65
C ALA A 94 -7.05 5.71 5.29
N SER A 95 -6.11 4.77 5.22
CA SER A 95 -5.56 4.27 3.95
C SER A 95 -6.14 2.89 3.69
N VAL A 96 -6.78 2.72 2.53
CA VAL A 96 -7.49 1.50 2.14
C VAL A 96 -6.96 1.01 0.80
N GLY A 97 -6.70 -0.28 0.66
CA GLY A 97 -6.44 -0.93 -0.63
C GLY A 97 -7.53 -1.95 -0.92
N VAL A 98 -8.03 -1.98 -2.15
CA VAL A 98 -9.03 -2.97 -2.58
C VAL A 98 -8.78 -3.45 -4.01
N ASN A 99 -8.87 -4.77 -4.20
CA ASN A 99 -8.85 -5.40 -5.52
C ASN A 99 -9.86 -6.54 -5.57
N LEU A 100 -10.69 -6.56 -6.61
CA LEU A 100 -11.62 -7.64 -6.94
C LEU A 100 -11.42 -8.06 -8.41
N THR A 101 -11.53 -9.35 -8.66
CA THR A 101 -11.36 -10.02 -9.95
C THR A 101 -12.73 -10.56 -10.41
N LEU A 102 -13.59 -9.64 -10.81
CA LEU A 102 -14.97 -9.86 -11.19
C LEU A 102 -15.14 -10.24 -12.67
N VAL A 103 -14.21 -9.84 -13.55
CA VAL A 103 -14.27 -10.21 -14.98
C VAL A 103 -13.03 -10.97 -15.46
N HIS A 104 -13.29 -11.98 -16.30
CA HIS A 104 -12.24 -12.79 -16.93
C HIS A 104 -11.46 -12.03 -18.02
N SER A 105 -12.00 -10.90 -18.53
CA SER A 105 -11.38 -10.16 -19.63
C SER A 105 -9.98 -9.62 -19.26
N TRP A 106 -9.81 -9.11 -18.05
CA TRP A 106 -8.51 -8.64 -17.57
C TRP A 106 -7.53 -9.79 -17.33
N THR A 107 -7.98 -10.90 -16.74
CA THR A 107 -7.15 -12.12 -16.60
C THR A 107 -6.61 -12.59 -17.95
N ARG A 108 -7.45 -12.60 -18.99
CA ARG A 108 -7.03 -12.96 -20.36
C ARG A 108 -6.03 -11.97 -20.94
N ALA A 109 -6.17 -10.68 -20.64
CA ALA A 109 -5.19 -9.67 -21.07
C ALA A 109 -3.82 -9.91 -20.40
N CYS A 110 -3.79 -10.15 -19.09
CA CYS A 110 -2.56 -10.49 -18.36
C CYS A 110 -1.91 -11.79 -18.90
N LEU A 111 -2.70 -12.83 -19.20
CA LEU A 111 -2.19 -14.05 -19.82
C LEU A 111 -1.53 -13.78 -21.18
N ARG A 112 -2.20 -13.02 -22.05
CA ARG A 112 -1.65 -12.66 -23.37
C ARG A 112 -0.39 -11.79 -23.27
N ALA A 113 -0.28 -10.98 -22.21
CA ALA A 113 0.90 -10.19 -21.91
C ALA A 113 2.02 -10.98 -21.22
N GLY A 114 1.87 -12.30 -21.04
CA GLY A 114 2.86 -13.16 -20.38
C GLY A 114 3.09 -12.80 -18.92
N MET A 115 2.08 -12.24 -18.24
CA MET A 115 2.19 -11.76 -16.86
C MET A 115 1.86 -12.81 -15.80
N LEU A 116 1.03 -13.81 -16.15
CA LEU A 116 0.55 -14.79 -15.18
C LEU A 116 1.32 -16.10 -15.25
N SER A 117 1.54 -16.69 -14.08
CA SER A 117 2.10 -18.04 -13.94
C SER A 117 1.15 -19.11 -14.51
N GLU A 118 1.68 -20.06 -15.28
CA GLU A 118 0.90 -21.18 -15.83
C GLU A 118 0.44 -22.16 -14.73
N VAL A 119 1.22 -22.26 -13.64
CA VAL A 119 0.95 -23.14 -12.50
C VAL A 119 0.23 -22.43 -11.35
N GLY A 120 -0.15 -21.15 -11.55
CA GLY A 120 -0.98 -20.39 -10.61
C GLY A 120 -0.29 -20.05 -9.29
N ARG A 121 1.04 -19.86 -9.28
CA ARG A 121 1.80 -19.51 -8.07
C ARG A 121 2.80 -18.38 -8.33
N CYS A 122 2.87 -17.41 -7.42
CA CYS A 122 3.97 -16.45 -7.38
C CYS A 122 5.23 -17.13 -6.83
N LYS A 123 6.10 -17.59 -7.72
CA LYS A 123 7.36 -18.27 -7.37
C LYS A 123 8.49 -17.27 -7.14
N THR A 124 8.31 -16.37 -6.16
CA THR A 124 9.22 -15.24 -5.90
C THR A 124 10.62 -15.72 -5.54
N LEU A 125 11.63 -15.23 -6.28
CA LEU A 125 13.04 -15.62 -6.20
C LEU A 125 13.36 -17.07 -6.61
N ASP A 126 12.39 -17.82 -7.11
CA ASP A 126 12.63 -19.18 -7.61
C ASP A 126 13.20 -19.14 -9.03
N ALA A 127 14.11 -20.05 -9.36
CA ALA A 127 14.67 -20.16 -10.71
C ALA A 127 13.60 -20.47 -11.78
N SER A 128 12.49 -21.09 -11.38
CA SER A 128 11.33 -21.43 -12.22
C SER A 128 10.24 -20.34 -12.24
N ALA A 129 10.52 -19.14 -11.74
CA ALA A 129 9.65 -17.96 -11.75
C ALA A 129 9.13 -17.61 -13.15
N ASP A 130 7.81 -17.76 -13.37
CA ASP A 130 7.12 -17.61 -14.66
C ASP A 130 6.00 -16.55 -14.68
N GLY A 131 5.78 -15.83 -13.57
CA GLY A 131 4.75 -14.80 -13.45
C GLY A 131 4.04 -14.81 -12.10
N TYR A 132 3.05 -13.93 -11.95
CA TYR A 132 2.24 -13.83 -10.74
C TYR A 132 0.88 -14.51 -10.89
N VAL A 133 0.14 -14.64 -9.80
CA VAL A 133 -1.28 -15.02 -9.81
C VAL A 133 -2.13 -13.84 -9.33
N ARG A 134 -3.30 -13.63 -9.97
CA ARG A 134 -4.25 -12.62 -9.50
C ARG A 134 -4.85 -13.06 -8.17
N ALA A 135 -5.01 -12.11 -7.26
CA ALA A 135 -5.67 -12.32 -5.98
C ALA A 135 -6.66 -11.19 -5.70
N GLU A 136 -7.62 -11.46 -4.82
CA GLU A 136 -8.58 -10.48 -4.34
C GLU A 136 -8.27 -10.14 -2.88
N GLY A 137 -8.63 -8.93 -2.46
CA GLY A 137 -8.42 -8.52 -1.09
C GLY A 137 -8.86 -7.10 -0.83
N VAL A 138 -9.20 -6.85 0.43
CA VAL A 138 -9.42 -5.51 0.97
C VAL A 138 -8.65 -5.39 2.28
N GLY A 139 -7.92 -4.30 2.43
CA GLY A 139 -7.16 -3.99 3.64
C GLY A 139 -7.28 -2.51 3.96
N ALA A 140 -7.32 -2.18 5.25
CA ALA A 140 -7.37 -0.81 5.71
C ALA A 140 -6.45 -0.64 6.92
N ILE A 141 -5.75 0.49 6.95
CA ILE A 141 -4.97 0.94 8.11
C ILE A 141 -5.41 2.35 8.50
N MET A 142 -5.38 2.61 9.79
CA MET A 142 -5.61 3.95 10.34
C MET A 142 -4.25 4.55 10.72
N LEU A 143 -4.02 5.78 10.29
CA LEU A 143 -2.84 6.55 10.59
C LEU A 143 -3.23 7.75 11.46
N ALA A 144 -2.35 8.08 12.41
CA ALA A 144 -2.40 9.29 13.21
C ALA A 144 -0.96 9.74 13.47
N LEU A 145 -0.74 11.03 13.69
CA LEU A 145 0.57 11.52 14.10
C LEU A 145 0.86 11.08 15.53
N VAL A 146 2.04 10.52 15.75
CA VAL A 146 2.60 10.32 17.08
C VAL A 146 3.41 11.57 17.44
N HIS A 147 3.03 12.23 18.53
CA HIS A 147 3.77 13.40 18.98
C HIS A 147 5.22 13.03 19.31
N PRO A 148 6.24 13.86 19.00
CA PRO A 148 7.65 13.54 19.25
C PRO A 148 7.95 13.11 20.69
N ALA A 149 7.30 13.73 21.67
CA ALA A 149 7.42 13.38 23.10
C ALA A 149 6.89 11.98 23.43
N ASP A 150 5.95 11.48 22.63
CA ASP A 150 5.31 10.18 22.82
C ASP A 150 5.98 9.08 21.98
N GLN A 151 6.94 9.42 21.11
CA GLN A 151 7.67 8.44 20.29
C GLN A 151 8.41 7.37 21.12
N PRO A 152 9.12 7.69 22.22
CA PRO A 152 9.76 6.67 23.03
C PRO A 152 8.74 5.70 23.65
N ALA A 153 7.62 6.22 24.13
CA ALA A 153 6.54 5.43 24.70
C ALA A 153 5.83 4.59 23.63
N ALA A 154 5.59 5.13 22.43
CA ALA A 154 5.02 4.40 21.31
C ALA A 154 5.96 3.25 20.86
N ARG A 155 7.27 3.51 20.75
CA ARG A 155 8.28 2.48 20.45
C ARG A 155 8.32 1.38 21.51
N GLN A 156 8.19 1.74 22.78
CA GLN A 156 8.20 0.77 23.88
C GLN A 156 6.89 -0.03 23.96
N ALA A 157 5.74 0.60 23.70
CA ALA A 157 4.46 -0.07 23.61
C ALA A 157 4.42 -1.08 22.46
N LEU A 158 5.02 -0.74 21.31
CA LEU A 158 5.23 -1.65 20.18
C LEU A 158 6.04 -2.89 20.56
N ALA A 159 7.14 -2.70 21.29
CA ALA A 159 7.97 -3.80 21.77
C ALA A 159 7.28 -4.67 22.82
N ALA A 160 6.29 -4.12 23.54
CA ALA A 160 5.53 -4.81 24.58
C ALA A 160 4.21 -5.44 24.09
N ALA A 161 3.77 -5.17 22.85
CA ALA A 161 2.49 -5.61 22.30
C ALA A 161 2.40 -7.13 22.06
N ASP A 162 3.50 -7.88 22.18
CA ASP A 162 3.48 -9.35 22.19
C ASP A 162 2.83 -9.93 23.47
N ASP A 163 2.76 -9.14 24.56
CA ASP A 163 2.27 -9.59 25.86
C ASP A 163 0.80 -9.20 26.11
N GLY A 164 -0.11 -9.63 25.23
CA GLY A 164 -1.51 -9.96 25.55
C GLY A 164 -2.43 -8.95 26.26
N ASN A 165 -2.05 -7.68 26.47
CA ASN A 165 -2.79 -6.78 27.35
C ASN A 165 -3.81 -5.90 26.58
N LYS A 166 -5.07 -6.32 26.69
CA LYS A 166 -6.26 -5.83 25.96
C LYS A 166 -6.88 -4.57 26.57
N ALA A 167 -6.17 -3.46 26.62
CA ALA A 167 -6.77 -2.15 26.91
C ALA A 167 -6.73 -1.25 25.66
N LEU A 168 -7.92 -0.98 25.13
CA LEU A 168 -8.28 -0.22 23.92
C LEU A 168 -7.94 1.28 23.99
N ALA A 169 -6.68 1.62 24.27
CA ALA A 169 -6.08 2.81 23.68
C ALA A 169 -5.62 2.41 22.27
N TRP A 170 -5.56 3.36 21.33
CA TRP A 170 -4.98 3.14 20.00
C TRP A 170 -3.49 2.77 20.15
N GLN A 171 -3.22 1.52 20.50
CA GLN A 171 -1.86 0.99 20.56
C GLN A 171 -1.41 0.92 19.11
N SER A 172 -0.49 1.81 18.76
CA SER A 172 0.12 1.80 17.42
C SER A 172 0.75 0.42 17.24
N LEU A 173 0.33 -0.31 16.21
CA LEU A 173 0.84 -1.64 15.89
C LEU A 173 2.17 -1.58 15.15
N VAL A 174 2.45 -0.46 14.46
CA VAL A 174 3.72 -0.15 13.78
C VAL A 174 3.91 1.38 13.73
N LEU A 175 5.16 1.85 13.68
CA LEU A 175 5.50 3.24 13.30
C LEU A 175 5.90 3.29 11.82
N LEU A 176 5.25 4.15 11.04
CA LEU A 176 5.71 4.47 9.69
C LEU A 176 6.90 5.44 9.80
N ALA A 177 8.12 4.92 9.67
CA ALA A 177 9.33 5.73 9.80
C ALA A 177 9.53 6.70 8.62
N GLY A 178 9.24 6.25 7.40
CA GLY A 178 9.36 7.05 6.18
C GLY A 178 8.68 6.39 5.00
N SER A 179 8.40 7.16 3.95
CA SER A 179 7.80 6.66 2.70
C SER A 179 8.18 7.55 1.52
N SER A 180 8.28 6.97 0.32
CA SER A 180 8.47 7.74 -0.91
C SER A 180 7.77 7.09 -2.10
N VAL A 181 7.55 7.90 -3.14
CA VAL A 181 6.95 7.49 -4.42
C VAL A 181 7.73 8.15 -5.54
N ASN A 182 8.12 7.38 -6.56
CA ASN A 182 8.74 7.90 -7.78
C ASN A 182 8.19 7.16 -9.02
N GLN A 183 8.84 7.34 -10.18
CA GLN A 183 8.43 6.72 -11.44
C GLN A 183 9.67 6.31 -12.24
N ASP A 184 9.56 5.17 -12.94
CA ASP A 184 10.64 4.57 -13.73
C ASP A 184 11.15 5.42 -14.90
N GLY A 185 10.42 6.48 -15.24
CA GLY A 185 10.66 7.36 -16.37
C GLY A 185 10.67 6.62 -17.70
N ARG A 186 11.64 6.98 -18.53
CA ARG A 186 11.90 6.32 -19.82
C ARG A 186 12.70 5.04 -19.57
N SER A 187 12.01 3.92 -19.37
CA SER A 187 12.60 2.58 -19.28
C SER A 187 12.58 1.85 -20.64
N SER A 188 12.96 0.57 -20.66
CA SER A 188 13.05 -0.24 -21.88
C SER A 188 11.69 -0.52 -22.54
N SER A 189 10.59 -0.41 -21.79
CA SER A 189 9.22 -0.40 -22.30
C SER A 189 8.29 0.21 -21.25
N LEU A 190 7.08 0.64 -21.63
CA LEU A 190 6.13 1.30 -20.71
C LEU A 190 5.86 0.53 -19.40
N THR A 191 5.94 -0.81 -19.43
CA THR A 191 5.68 -1.68 -18.28
C THR A 191 6.91 -2.43 -17.79
N ALA A 192 8.09 -2.15 -18.35
CA ALA A 192 9.34 -2.74 -17.88
C ALA A 192 9.82 -2.02 -16.61
N PRO A 193 10.17 -2.76 -15.55
CA PRO A 193 10.70 -2.18 -14.32
C PRO A 193 12.06 -1.52 -14.56
N ASN A 194 12.37 -0.48 -13.79
CA ASN A 194 13.67 0.18 -13.81
C ASN A 194 14.43 -0.03 -12.48
N GLY A 195 15.61 -0.65 -12.54
CA GLY A 195 16.45 -0.92 -11.37
C GLY A 195 16.94 0.36 -10.67
N PRO A 196 17.58 1.32 -11.38
CA PRO A 196 17.98 2.61 -10.83
C PRO A 196 16.84 3.38 -10.14
N SER A 197 15.65 3.45 -10.75
CA SER A 197 14.51 4.12 -10.13
C SER A 197 14.05 3.42 -8.85
N GLN A 198 14.11 2.08 -8.79
CA GLN A 198 13.84 1.35 -7.53
C GLN A 198 14.88 1.65 -6.45
N GLN A 199 16.18 1.71 -6.81
CA GLN A 199 17.25 2.13 -5.89
C GLN A 199 16.99 3.52 -5.32
N GLU A 200 16.65 4.47 -6.20
CA GLU A 200 16.33 5.85 -5.81
C GLU A 200 15.12 5.91 -4.86
N ALA A 201 14.07 5.12 -5.10
CA ALA A 201 12.91 5.05 -4.23
C ALA A 201 13.25 4.49 -2.84
N VAL A 202 14.07 3.44 -2.77
CA VAL A 202 14.54 2.87 -1.49
C VAL A 202 15.37 3.91 -0.75
N ASN A 203 16.34 4.54 -1.42
CA ASN A 203 17.20 5.57 -0.84
C ASN A 203 16.43 6.83 -0.40
N ALA A 204 15.39 7.24 -1.15
CA ALA A 204 14.52 8.33 -0.77
C ALA A 204 13.69 7.99 0.48
N THR A 205 13.19 6.75 0.58
CA THR A 205 12.43 6.28 1.74
C THR A 205 13.29 6.24 3.01
N LEU A 206 14.54 5.75 2.91
CA LEU A 206 15.49 5.75 4.02
C LEU A 206 15.80 7.18 4.49
N ARG A 207 16.01 8.11 3.55
CA ARG A 207 16.23 9.53 3.87
C ARG A 207 15.01 10.20 4.50
N ASP A 208 13.80 9.93 4.01
CA ASP A 208 12.56 10.47 4.58
C ASP A 208 12.38 10.03 6.04
N GLY A 209 12.81 8.82 6.39
CA GLY A 209 12.76 8.30 7.75
C GLY A 209 13.99 8.53 8.63
N ASP A 210 15.00 9.24 8.15
CA ASP A 210 16.31 9.41 8.82
C ASP A 210 16.92 8.06 9.27
N LEU A 211 16.85 7.07 8.38
CA LEU A 211 17.34 5.71 8.61
C LEU A 211 18.56 5.40 7.75
N SER A 212 19.52 4.70 8.34
CA SER A 212 20.56 3.99 7.60
C SER A 212 20.07 2.61 7.18
N ALA A 213 20.60 2.09 6.07
CA ALA A 213 20.25 0.76 5.57
C ALA A 213 20.53 -0.37 6.60
N TRP A 214 21.53 -0.19 7.47
CA TRP A 214 21.85 -1.16 8.54
C TRP A 214 20.77 -1.29 9.61
N GLN A 215 19.84 -0.34 9.69
CA GLN A 215 18.71 -0.40 10.63
C GLN A 215 17.51 -1.19 10.07
N VAL A 216 17.59 -1.67 8.82
CA VAL A 216 16.55 -2.47 8.19
C VAL A 216 16.85 -3.95 8.38
N SER A 217 16.06 -4.62 9.23
CA SER A 217 16.24 -6.05 9.50
C SER A 217 15.49 -6.96 8.53
N HIS A 218 14.42 -6.48 7.93
CA HIS A 218 13.55 -7.26 7.05
C HIS A 218 13.08 -6.44 5.87
N LEU A 219 12.88 -7.10 4.74
CA LEU A 219 12.36 -6.50 3.53
C LEU A 219 11.20 -7.33 2.99
N GLN A 220 10.03 -6.69 2.85
CA GLN A 220 8.93 -7.25 2.09
C GLN A 220 9.00 -6.72 0.66
N MET A 221 9.27 -7.60 -0.31
CA MET A 221 9.41 -7.23 -1.72
C MET A 221 8.06 -7.19 -2.42
N HIS A 222 8.00 -6.52 -3.58
CA HIS A 222 6.83 -6.61 -4.45
C HIS A 222 6.62 -8.04 -5.00
N GLY A 223 7.70 -8.79 -5.27
CA GLY A 223 7.65 -10.25 -5.32
C GLY A 223 6.66 -10.84 -6.33
N THR A 224 6.72 -10.43 -7.59
CA THR A 224 5.76 -10.89 -8.63
C THR A 224 6.10 -12.24 -9.25
N GLY A 225 7.12 -12.95 -8.75
CA GLY A 225 7.46 -14.28 -9.27
C GLY A 225 7.86 -14.30 -10.75
N ARG A 226 8.41 -13.20 -11.28
CA ARG A 226 8.96 -13.12 -12.65
C ARG A 226 10.48 -13.04 -12.56
N SER A 227 11.17 -14.02 -13.16
CA SER A 227 12.63 -14.19 -13.06
C SER A 227 13.41 -12.87 -13.22
N GLY A 228 13.21 -12.14 -14.33
CA GLY A 228 13.93 -10.87 -14.56
C GLY A 228 13.58 -9.73 -13.59
N THR A 229 12.33 -9.67 -13.11
CA THR A 229 11.90 -8.63 -12.16
C THR A 229 12.44 -8.90 -10.76
N SER A 230 12.46 -10.18 -10.34
CA SER A 230 13.02 -10.60 -9.04
C SER A 230 14.52 -10.30 -8.94
N SER A 231 15.30 -10.56 -10.00
CA SER A 231 16.73 -10.22 -10.03
C SER A 231 16.98 -8.71 -9.97
N LEU A 232 16.19 -7.92 -10.70
CA LEU A 232 16.27 -6.45 -10.67
C LEU A 232 15.94 -5.88 -9.28
N GLN A 233 14.93 -6.43 -8.60
CA GLN A 233 14.61 -6.02 -7.22
C GLN A 233 15.79 -6.27 -6.30
N ILE A 234 16.37 -7.47 -6.33
CA ILE A 234 17.57 -7.80 -5.54
C ILE A 234 18.72 -6.82 -5.87
N GLN A 235 19.05 -6.62 -7.15
CA GLN A 235 20.10 -5.67 -7.54
C GLN A 235 19.81 -4.24 -7.09
N SER A 236 18.54 -3.83 -7.06
CA SER A 236 18.16 -2.52 -6.53
C SER A 236 18.33 -2.39 -5.02
N ILE A 237 18.34 -3.51 -4.30
CA ILE A 237 18.54 -3.54 -2.86
C ILE A 237 20.04 -3.63 -2.55
N LEU A 238 20.78 -4.48 -3.27
CA LEU A 238 22.22 -4.72 -3.04
C LEU A 238 23.13 -3.62 -3.64
N GLY A 239 22.70 -2.94 -4.71
CA GLY A 239 23.57 -1.99 -5.44
C GLY A 239 24.72 -2.67 -6.20
N ASP A 240 25.64 -1.87 -6.76
CA ASP A 240 26.77 -2.31 -7.62
C ASP A 240 27.98 -2.89 -6.84
N GLY A 241 27.74 -3.60 -5.73
CA GLY A 241 28.77 -4.40 -5.07
C GLY A 241 29.46 -3.80 -3.84
N GLU A 242 29.02 -2.63 -3.33
CA GLU A 242 29.47 -2.09 -2.04
C GLU A 242 28.44 -2.19 -0.91
N PHE A 243 27.24 -2.76 -1.13
CA PHE A 243 26.28 -3.01 -0.05
C PHE A 243 25.61 -4.40 -0.11
N ILE A 244 25.41 -4.97 1.09
CA ILE A 244 24.61 -6.18 1.42
C ILE A 244 25.12 -7.54 0.89
N ALA A 245 26.41 -7.86 1.05
CA ALA A 245 26.90 -9.25 0.89
C ALA A 245 27.21 -9.98 2.21
N ALA A 246 27.00 -9.36 3.38
CA ALA A 246 27.56 -9.90 4.64
C ALA A 246 26.58 -10.22 5.78
N SER A 247 25.27 -9.87 5.75
CA SER A 247 24.45 -10.11 6.97
C SER A 247 22.91 -10.07 6.81
N ALA A 248 22.33 -10.73 5.81
CA ALA A 248 20.90 -11.07 5.84
C ALA A 248 20.72 -12.59 6.02
N PRO A 249 20.76 -13.13 7.26
CA PRO A 249 20.55 -14.57 7.46
C PRO A 249 19.10 -15.01 7.16
N HIS A 250 18.12 -14.10 7.05
CA HIS A 250 16.72 -14.44 6.80
C HIS A 250 16.05 -13.46 5.82
N LEU A 251 16.21 -13.76 4.53
CA LEU A 251 15.34 -13.20 3.49
C LEU A 251 14.04 -14.02 3.49
N THR A 252 13.04 -13.59 4.24
CA THR A 252 11.71 -14.23 4.20
C THR A 252 10.92 -13.64 3.04
N VAL A 253 10.54 -14.48 2.09
CA VAL A 253 9.68 -14.15 0.93
C VAL A 253 8.22 -13.97 1.36
#